data_AF-A0A139CJA6-F1
#
_entry.id   AF-A0A139CJA6-F1
#
_cell.length_a   1.000
_cell.length_b   1.000
_cell.length_c   1.000
_cell.angle_alpha   90.00
_cell.angle_beta   90.00
_cell.angle_gamma   90.00
#
_symmetry.space_group_name_H-M   'P 1'
#
loop_
_entity.id
_entity.type
_entity.pdbx_description
1 polymer ?
#
loop_
_entity_poly.entity_id
_entity_poly.type
_entity_poly.pdbx_seq_one_letter_code
_entity_poly.pdbx_strand_id
1 'polypeptide(L)'
;MANESDSGKIEKMKKMCRTRPVLYSDLDHMKKGSTGFLHKQGYSNEEIAAALELDLHEVENNLEGTGYPLEFRKVEKFRERLPSNIGDVIKIRIPEWGAQNGPVETKAIVLQYILKGESCGLIVQLLEDVDTGYPIMAEKKKNDEAVIPLDWYVP
;
A
#
# COMPACT_ATOMS: atom_id res chain seq x y z
N MET A 1 -31.90 -12.07 10.06
CA MET A 1 -30.55 -11.52 9.90
C MET A 1 -29.62 -12.43 10.68
N ALA A 2 -28.72 -13.15 10.01
CA ALA A 2 -27.82 -14.09 10.70
C ALA A 2 -26.76 -13.29 11.46
N ASN A 3 -26.61 -13.55 12.76
CA ASN A 3 -25.46 -13.07 13.52
C ASN A 3 -24.21 -13.69 12.89
N GLU A 4 -23.41 -12.87 12.20
CA GLU A 4 -22.04 -13.23 11.86
C GLU A 4 -21.34 -13.61 13.17
N SER A 5 -20.73 -14.79 13.24
CA SER A 5 -19.91 -15.13 14.40
C SER A 5 -18.75 -14.13 14.49
N ASP A 6 -18.34 -13.75 15.71
CA ASP A 6 -17.26 -12.78 15.92
C ASP A 6 -15.98 -13.14 15.16
N SER A 7 -15.71 -14.45 14.99
CA SER A 7 -14.62 -14.97 14.16
C SER A 7 -14.77 -14.65 12.67
N GLY A 8 -15.99 -14.75 12.10
CA GLY A 8 -16.25 -14.42 10.70
C GLY A 8 -16.09 -12.93 10.41
N LYS A 9 -16.47 -12.09 11.38
CA LYS A 9 -16.31 -10.64 11.30
C LYS A 9 -14.83 -10.23 11.32
N ILE A 10 -14.04 -10.80 12.23
CA ILE A 10 -12.59 -10.54 12.32
C ILE A 10 -11.88 -10.95 11.03
N GLU A 11 -12.19 -12.12 10.47
CA GLU A 11 -11.53 -12.58 9.23
C GLU A 11 -11.87 -11.67 8.04
N LYS A 12 -13.11 -11.19 7.96
CA LYS A 12 -13.53 -10.19 6.98
C LYS A 12 -12.73 -8.90 7.12
N MET A 13 -12.54 -8.40 8.34
CA MET A 13 -11.73 -7.20 8.60
C MET A 13 -10.27 -7.41 8.17
N LYS A 14 -9.66 -8.54 8.54
CA LYS A 14 -8.31 -8.92 8.11
C LYS A 14 -8.18 -8.95 6.59
N LYS A 15 -9.16 -9.50 5.88
CA LYS A 15 -9.20 -9.50 4.41
C LYS A 15 -9.32 -8.09 3.83
N MET A 16 -10.21 -7.26 4.39
CA MET A 16 -10.38 -5.87 3.97
C MET A 16 -9.07 -5.08 4.11
N CYS A 17 -8.31 -5.29 5.17
CA CYS A 17 -7.01 -4.65 5.35
C CYS A 17 -6.01 -5.03 4.24
N ARG A 18 -6.00 -6.28 3.78
CA ARG A 18 -5.08 -6.73 2.72
C ARG A 18 -5.38 -6.15 1.33
N THR A 19 -6.63 -5.75 1.08
CA THR A 19 -7.08 -5.18 -0.19
C THR A 19 -7.61 -3.76 -0.04
N ARG A 20 -7.17 -3.05 1.00
CA ARG A 20 -7.63 -1.69 1.30
C ARG A 20 -7.13 -0.70 0.25
N PRO A 21 -7.77 0.49 0.13
CA PRO A 21 -7.27 1.52 -0.75
C PRO A 21 -5.82 1.90 -0.40
N VAL A 22 -4.97 2.10 -1.39
CA VAL A 22 -3.53 2.31 -1.16
C VAL A 22 -3.26 3.55 -0.30
N LEU A 23 -4.17 4.53 -0.29
CA LEU A 23 -4.12 5.71 0.57
C LEU A 23 -4.13 5.40 2.08
N TYR A 24 -4.54 4.18 2.45
CA TYR A 24 -4.45 3.64 3.82
C TYR A 24 -3.22 2.76 4.02
N SER A 25 -2.23 2.84 3.13
CA SER A 25 -0.93 2.21 3.33
C SER A 25 -0.11 2.97 4.38
N ASP A 26 0.74 2.26 5.10
CA ASP A 26 1.63 2.79 6.13
C ASP A 26 2.91 1.97 6.20
N LEU A 27 4.00 2.64 6.60
CA LEU A 27 5.33 2.01 6.71
C LEU A 27 5.44 1.07 7.93
N ASP A 28 4.68 1.34 8.99
CA ASP A 28 4.62 0.53 10.22
C ASP A 28 3.62 -0.64 10.08
N HIS A 29 3.90 -1.55 9.14
CA HIS A 29 3.27 -2.87 9.09
C HIS A 29 1.73 -2.89 9.14
N MET A 30 1.07 -2.22 8.21
CA MET A 30 -0.38 -2.32 8.02
C MET A 30 -1.24 -1.87 9.20
N LYS A 31 -0.71 -1.33 10.30
CA LYS A 31 -1.46 -1.14 11.55
C LYS A 31 -2.14 0.22 11.64
N LYS A 32 -1.42 1.33 11.45
CA LYS A 32 -1.97 2.71 11.51
C LYS A 32 -2.95 2.96 10.38
N GLY A 33 -2.56 2.60 9.16
CA GLY A 33 -3.37 2.77 7.97
C GLY A 33 -4.62 1.90 7.99
N SER A 34 -4.50 0.62 8.40
CA SER A 34 -5.69 -0.24 8.55
C SER A 34 -6.59 0.19 9.70
N THR A 35 -6.03 0.74 10.79
CA THR A 35 -6.82 1.32 11.89
C THR A 35 -7.71 2.45 11.36
N GLY A 36 -7.13 3.42 10.65
CA GLY A 36 -7.88 4.52 10.04
C GLY A 36 -8.90 4.04 8.98
N PHE A 37 -8.55 3.00 8.21
CA PHE A 37 -9.44 2.42 7.21
C PHE A 37 -10.68 1.78 7.86
N LEU A 38 -10.48 0.88 8.82
CA LEU A 38 -11.56 0.17 9.50
C LEU A 38 -12.45 1.14 10.30
N HIS A 39 -11.86 2.12 10.98
CA HIS A 39 -12.63 3.14 11.69
C HIS A 39 -13.55 3.92 10.75
N LYS A 40 -13.09 4.27 9.54
CA LYS A 40 -13.94 4.93 8.53
C LYS A 40 -15.07 4.03 8.01
N GLN A 41 -14.93 2.71 8.09
CA GLN A 41 -16.00 1.76 7.77
C GLN A 41 -17.02 1.59 8.91
N GLY A 42 -16.80 2.23 10.07
CA GLY A 42 -17.72 2.22 11.21
C GLY A 42 -17.50 1.10 12.22
N TYR A 43 -16.34 0.42 12.19
CA TYR A 43 -15.97 -0.57 13.21
C TYR A 43 -15.57 0.12 14.52
N SER A 44 -15.88 -0.51 15.65
CA SER A 44 -15.50 0.02 16.98
C SER A 44 -13.99 -0.16 17.24
N ASN A 45 -13.45 0.62 18.17
CA ASN A 45 -12.02 0.52 18.52
C ASN A 45 -11.65 -0.86 19.05
N GLU A 46 -12.53 -1.52 19.80
CA GLU A 46 -12.35 -2.88 20.31
C GLU A 46 -12.31 -3.91 19.17
N GLU A 47 -13.17 -3.76 18.17
CA GLU A 47 -13.19 -4.63 17.00
C GLU A 47 -11.92 -4.48 16.16
N ILE A 48 -11.44 -3.24 16.02
CA ILE A 48 -10.19 -2.93 15.33
C ILE A 48 -9.01 -3.51 16.08
N ALA A 49 -8.95 -3.33 17.40
CA ALA A 49 -7.92 -3.89 18.27
C ALA A 49 -7.83 -5.41 18.13
N ALA A 50 -8.97 -6.11 18.17
CA ALA A 50 -9.05 -7.55 17.97
C ALA A 50 -8.61 -7.98 16.56
N ALA A 51 -9.01 -7.24 15.52
CA ALA A 51 -8.69 -7.60 14.14
C ALA A 51 -7.22 -7.37 13.77
N LEU A 52 -6.59 -6.35 14.33
CA LEU A 52 -5.20 -5.95 14.03
C LEU A 52 -4.19 -6.46 15.06
N GLU A 53 -4.65 -7.19 16.08
CA GLU A 53 -3.82 -7.69 17.19
C GLU A 53 -3.04 -6.53 17.83
N LEU A 54 -3.80 -5.51 18.24
CA LEU A 54 -3.36 -4.28 18.89
C LEU A 54 -4.02 -4.10 20.23
N ASP A 55 -3.40 -3.33 21.11
CA ASP A 55 -4.05 -2.83 22.32
C ASP A 55 -5.02 -1.67 21.98
N LEU A 56 -6.08 -1.52 22.76
CA LEU A 56 -7.08 -0.46 22.57
C LEU A 56 -6.43 0.93 22.56
N HIS A 57 -5.46 1.15 23.44
CA HIS A 57 -4.73 2.41 23.53
C HIS A 57 -3.88 2.68 22.26
N GLU A 58 -3.35 1.65 21.61
CA GLU A 58 -2.66 1.82 20.33
C GLU A 58 -3.63 2.22 19.22
N VAL A 59 -4.84 1.65 19.22
CA VAL A 59 -5.91 2.04 18.28
C VAL A 59 -6.30 3.50 18.47
N GLU A 60 -6.52 3.93 19.71
CA GLU A 60 -6.81 5.34 20.05
C GLU A 60 -5.68 6.26 19.57
N ASN A 61 -4.43 5.94 19.90
CA ASN A 61 -3.27 6.74 19.47
C ASN A 61 -3.11 6.82 17.94
N ASN A 62 -3.42 5.74 17.22
CA ASN A 62 -3.37 5.72 15.75
C ASN A 62 -4.44 6.60 15.13
N LEU A 63 -5.61 6.70 15.77
CA LEU A 63 -6.73 7.54 15.35
C LEU A 63 -6.56 9.00 15.79
N GLU A 64 -5.87 9.25 16.89
CA GLU A 64 -5.53 10.58 17.39
C GLU A 64 -4.43 11.24 16.55
N GLY A 65 -4.47 12.57 16.46
CA GLY A 65 -3.83 13.39 15.41
C GLY A 65 -2.30 13.40 15.34
N THR A 66 -1.61 12.49 16.03
CA THR A 66 -0.15 12.32 16.00
C THR A 66 0.32 11.25 15.01
N GLY A 67 -0.57 10.35 14.57
CA GLY A 67 -0.23 9.23 13.68
C GLY A 67 -0.73 9.38 12.24
N TYR A 68 -1.86 8.72 11.95
CA TYR A 68 -2.36 8.55 10.57
C TYR A 68 -2.86 9.84 9.90
N PRO A 69 -3.61 10.76 10.56
CA PRO A 69 -4.17 11.94 9.87
C PRO A 69 -3.11 12.88 9.29
N LEU A 70 -1.95 13.01 9.94
CA LEU A 70 -0.86 13.87 9.46
C LEU A 70 -0.21 13.28 8.20
N GLU A 71 0.05 11.97 8.19
CA GLU A 71 0.58 11.26 7.02
C GLU A 71 -0.42 11.25 5.87
N PHE A 72 -1.70 11.02 6.18
CA PHE A 72 -2.80 11.05 5.22
C PHE A 72 -2.83 12.36 4.44
N ARG A 73 -2.76 13.51 5.12
CA ARG A 73 -2.74 14.82 4.45
C ARG A 73 -1.54 15.00 3.51
N LYS A 74 -0.39 14.41 3.83
CA LYS A 74 0.81 14.49 2.98
C LYS A 74 0.66 13.65 1.70
N VAL A 75 -0.02 12.51 1.78
CA VAL A 75 -0.24 11.63 0.63
C VAL A 75 -1.48 12.01 -0.18
N GLU A 76 -2.47 12.67 0.42
CA GLU A 76 -3.74 13.04 -0.22
C GLU A 76 -3.55 13.83 -1.53
N LYS A 77 -2.51 14.67 -1.61
CA LYS A 77 -2.17 15.41 -2.85
C LYS A 77 -1.78 14.51 -4.04
N PHE A 78 -1.45 13.25 -3.81
CA PHE A 78 -1.12 12.27 -4.85
C PHE A 78 -2.27 11.30 -5.15
N ARG A 79 -3.43 11.46 -4.48
CA ARG A 79 -4.54 10.50 -4.52
C ARG A 79 -4.97 10.10 -5.93
N GLU A 80 -5.02 11.05 -6.87
CA GLU A 80 -5.46 10.80 -8.25
C GLU A 80 -4.43 10.03 -9.09
N ARG A 81 -3.18 9.98 -8.62
CA ARG A 81 -2.06 9.32 -9.30
C ARG A 81 -1.71 7.97 -8.71
N LEU A 82 -2.26 7.66 -7.53
CA LEU A 82 -2.03 6.40 -6.84
C LEU A 82 -2.89 5.28 -7.46
N PRO A 83 -2.42 4.02 -7.45
CA PRO A 83 -3.27 2.87 -7.69
C PRO A 83 -4.47 2.85 -6.74
N SER A 84 -5.54 2.14 -7.08
CA SER A 84 -6.73 2.15 -6.24
C SER A 84 -6.49 1.44 -4.91
N ASN A 85 -5.95 0.23 -4.95
CA ASN A 85 -5.82 -0.64 -3.79
C ASN A 85 -4.43 -1.26 -3.66
N ILE A 86 -4.12 -1.68 -2.44
CA ILE A 86 -3.07 -2.68 -2.18
C ILE A 86 -3.52 -4.00 -2.79
N GLY A 87 -2.58 -4.73 -3.39
CA GLY A 87 -2.85 -5.99 -4.09
C GLY A 87 -3.26 -5.82 -5.56
N ASP A 88 -3.51 -4.59 -6.02
CA ASP A 88 -3.78 -4.33 -7.44
C ASP A 88 -2.55 -4.70 -8.29
N VAL A 89 -2.80 -5.33 -9.43
CA VAL A 89 -1.77 -5.56 -10.45
C VAL A 89 -1.69 -4.33 -11.33
N ILE A 90 -0.53 -3.67 -11.31
CA ILE A 90 -0.26 -2.47 -12.10
C ILE A 90 0.76 -2.74 -13.20
N LYS A 91 0.74 -1.89 -14.22
CA LYS A 91 1.79 -1.82 -15.23
C LYS A 91 2.79 -0.74 -14.85
N ILE A 92 4.06 -1.06 -14.98
CA ILE A 92 5.18 -0.15 -14.73
C ILE A 92 5.93 0.05 -16.04
N ARG A 93 6.25 1.30 -16.37
CA ARG A 93 7.09 1.68 -17.49
C ARG A 93 8.41 2.23 -16.98
N ILE A 94 9.43 1.39 -17.01
CA ILE A 94 10.81 1.73 -16.66
C ILE A 94 11.38 2.55 -17.82
N PRO A 95 11.87 3.77 -17.57
CA PRO A 95 12.46 4.61 -18.61
C PRO A 95 13.75 3.98 -19.16
N GLU A 96 14.10 4.38 -20.37
CA GLU A 96 15.34 3.95 -21.02
C GLU A 96 16.57 4.42 -20.23
N TRP A 97 17.58 3.54 -20.12
CA TRP A 97 18.85 3.87 -19.47
C TRP A 97 20.03 3.19 -20.17
N GLY A 98 21.08 3.98 -20.41
CA GLY A 98 22.30 3.49 -21.05
C GLY A 98 22.06 3.07 -22.51
N ALA A 99 22.52 1.88 -22.88
CA ALA A 99 22.44 1.34 -24.24
C ALA A 99 21.18 0.50 -24.52
N GLN A 100 20.16 0.58 -23.67
CA GLN A 100 18.88 -0.09 -23.92
C GLN A 100 18.14 0.53 -25.10
N ASN A 101 17.48 -0.30 -25.90
CA ASN A 101 16.62 0.17 -27.00
C ASN A 101 15.21 0.48 -26.47
N GLY A 102 15.07 1.59 -25.76
CA GLY A 102 13.79 2.11 -25.30
C GLY A 102 13.34 1.64 -23.91
N PRO A 103 12.15 2.09 -23.48
CA PRO A 103 11.61 1.79 -22.16
C PRO A 103 11.13 0.35 -22.04
N VAL A 104 11.23 -0.21 -20.83
CA VAL A 104 10.77 -1.56 -20.51
C VAL A 104 9.46 -1.49 -19.76
N GLU A 105 8.50 -2.33 -20.15
CA GLU A 105 7.22 -2.45 -19.48
C GLU A 105 7.11 -3.79 -18.77
N THR A 106 6.64 -3.78 -17.53
CA THR A 106 6.43 -4.99 -16.73
C THR A 106 5.22 -4.84 -15.80
N LYS A 107 4.78 -5.96 -15.21
CA LYS A 107 3.68 -5.98 -14.24
C LYS A 107 4.19 -6.21 -12.82
N ALA A 108 3.50 -5.59 -11.87
CA ALA A 108 3.78 -5.78 -10.45
C ALA A 108 2.52 -5.68 -9.60
N ILE A 109 2.54 -6.26 -8.40
CA ILE A 109 1.52 -6.09 -7.38
C ILE A 109 1.89 -4.89 -6.51
N VAL A 110 0.94 -4.00 -6.24
CA VAL A 110 1.12 -2.89 -5.30
C VAL A 110 1.14 -3.41 -3.87
N LEU A 111 2.21 -3.11 -3.15
CA LEU A 111 2.33 -3.46 -1.73
C LEU A 111 2.04 -2.25 -0.83
N GLN A 112 2.61 -1.09 -1.16
CA GLN A 112 2.45 0.13 -0.38
C GLN A 112 2.87 1.37 -1.18
N TYR A 113 2.49 2.56 -0.71
CA TYR A 113 3.16 3.80 -1.12
C TYR A 113 4.31 4.12 -0.14
N ILE A 114 5.25 4.95 -0.59
CA ILE A 114 6.28 5.54 0.25
C ILE A 114 6.36 7.05 -0.01
N LEU A 115 6.42 7.84 1.05
CA LEU A 115 6.69 9.28 0.99
C LEU A 115 8.18 9.55 1.18
N LYS A 116 8.77 10.39 0.32
CA LYS A 116 10.15 10.89 0.46
C LYS A 116 10.14 12.41 0.27
N GLY A 117 10.07 13.14 1.37
CA GLY A 117 9.91 14.60 1.35
C GLY A 117 8.64 15.00 0.62
N GLU A 118 8.80 15.76 -0.47
CA GLU A 118 7.69 16.23 -1.32
C GLU A 118 7.33 15.25 -2.46
N SER A 119 7.92 14.05 -2.49
CA SER A 119 7.69 13.04 -3.52
C SER A 119 7.01 11.78 -2.97
N CYS A 120 6.37 11.03 -3.86
CA CYS A 120 5.73 9.74 -3.57
C CYS A 120 6.23 8.67 -4.55
N GLY A 121 6.47 7.47 -4.03
CA GLY A 121 6.77 6.27 -4.81
C GLY A 121 5.89 5.11 -4.38
N LEU A 122 6.03 3.99 -5.08
CA LEU A 122 5.35 2.74 -4.76
C LEU A 122 6.39 1.68 -4.41
N ILE A 123 6.06 0.84 -3.44
CA ILE A 123 6.73 -0.43 -3.24
C ILE A 123 5.83 -1.49 -3.88
N VAL A 124 6.44 -2.27 -4.75
CA VAL A 124 5.77 -3.22 -5.62
C VAL A 124 6.49 -4.54 -5.60
N GLN A 125 5.76 -5.63 -5.82
CA GLN A 125 6.31 -6.96 -6.04
C GLN A 125 6.22 -7.32 -7.52
N LEU A 126 7.35 -7.61 -8.16
CA LEU A 126 7.39 -7.91 -9.59
C LEU A 126 6.72 -9.24 -9.90
N LEU A 127 5.96 -9.30 -11.00
CA LEU A 127 5.31 -10.53 -11.45
C LEU A 127 6.09 -11.27 -12.54
N GLU A 128 7.15 -10.64 -13.05
CA GLU A 128 7.97 -11.09 -14.17
C GLU A 128 9.44 -10.81 -13.84
N ASP A 129 10.35 -11.53 -14.49
CA ASP A 129 11.77 -11.18 -14.47
C ASP A 129 11.97 -9.88 -15.24
N VAL A 130 12.77 -8.98 -14.69
CA VAL A 130 13.08 -7.68 -15.27
C VAL A 130 14.59 -7.58 -15.44
N ASP A 131 15.03 -7.54 -16.69
CA ASP A 131 16.42 -7.29 -17.03
C ASP A 131 16.51 -5.96 -17.76
N THR A 132 17.02 -4.94 -17.04
CA THR A 132 17.21 -3.60 -17.59
C THR A 132 18.58 -3.04 -17.23
N GLY A 133 19.02 -2.05 -18.01
CA GLY A 133 20.19 -1.26 -17.66
C GLY A 133 19.92 -0.26 -16.52
N TYR A 134 18.66 -0.08 -16.11
CA TYR A 134 18.30 0.93 -15.12
C TYR A 134 18.75 0.48 -13.71
N PRO A 135 19.61 1.23 -12.99
CA PRO A 135 20.30 0.73 -11.80
C PRO A 135 19.40 0.16 -10.70
N ILE A 136 18.23 0.77 -10.45
CA ILE A 136 17.32 0.31 -9.39
C ILE A 136 16.48 -0.92 -9.78
N MET A 137 16.45 -1.26 -11.07
CA MET A 137 15.66 -2.36 -11.66
C MET A 137 16.54 -3.36 -12.42
N ALA A 138 17.86 -3.29 -12.27
CA ALA A 138 18.78 -4.18 -12.94
C ALA A 138 18.62 -5.61 -12.41
N GLU A 139 18.42 -6.56 -13.32
CA GLU A 139 18.41 -8.01 -13.08
C GLU A 139 17.46 -8.50 -11.96
N LYS A 140 16.35 -7.79 -11.74
CA LYS A 140 15.35 -8.16 -10.74
C LYS A 140 14.59 -9.42 -11.17
N LYS A 141 14.34 -10.33 -10.22
CA LYS A 141 13.59 -11.56 -10.46
C LYS A 141 12.12 -11.41 -10.13
N LYS A 142 11.30 -12.27 -10.72
CA LYS A 142 9.91 -12.43 -10.32
C LYS A 142 9.83 -12.63 -8.80
N ASN A 143 8.86 -11.97 -8.19
CA ASN A 143 8.61 -11.86 -6.76
C ASN A 143 9.55 -10.94 -5.98
N ASP A 144 10.56 -10.33 -6.62
CA ASP A 144 11.38 -9.32 -5.96
C ASP A 144 10.54 -8.07 -5.65
N GLU A 145 10.83 -7.46 -4.50
CA GLU A 145 10.34 -6.14 -4.17
C GLU A 145 11.21 -5.05 -4.80
N ALA A 146 10.55 -3.99 -5.27
CA ALA A 146 11.17 -2.81 -5.82
C ALA A 146 10.47 -1.54 -5.34
N VAL A 147 11.24 -0.47 -5.16
CA VAL A 147 10.72 0.88 -4.92
C VAL A 147 10.78 1.63 -6.24
N ILE A 148 9.63 2.02 -6.77
CA ILE A 148 9.52 2.76 -8.03
C ILE A 148 8.99 4.18 -7.81
N PRO A 149 9.42 5.17 -8.60
CA PRO A 149 8.75 6.47 -8.66
C PRO A 149 7.29 6.32 -9.14
N LEU A 150 6.40 7.16 -8.62
CA LEU A 150 4.99 7.16 -9.06
C LEU A 150 4.85 7.53 -10.55
N ASP A 151 5.83 8.24 -11.13
CA ASP A 151 5.87 8.57 -12.56
C ASP A 151 6.03 7.33 -13.46
N TRP A 152 6.46 6.20 -12.93
CA TRP A 152 6.63 4.97 -13.71
C TRP A 152 5.35 4.14 -13.75
N TYR A 153 4.39 4.42 -12.87
CA TYR A 153 3.10 3.76 -12.86
C TYR A 153 2.26 4.24 -14.06
N VAL A 154 1.72 3.29 -14.82
CA VAL A 154 0.79 3.55 -15.92
C VAL A 154 -0.62 3.15 -15.47
N PRO A 155 -1.53 4.12 -15.26
CA PRO A 155 -2.91 3.87 -14.83
C PRO A 155 -3.79 3.19 -15.87
#